data_AF-A0AAJ2JW78-F1
#
_entry.id   AF-A0AAJ2JW78-F1
#
_cell.length_a   1.000
_cell.length_b   1.000
_cell.length_c   1.000
_cell.angle_alpha   90.00
_cell.angle_beta   90.00
_cell.angle_gamma   90.00
#
_symmetry.space_group_name_H-M   'P 1'
#
loop_
_entity.id
_entity.type
_entity.pdbx_description
1 polymer ?
#
loop_
_entity_poly.entity_id
_entity_poly.type
_entity_poly.pdbx_seq_one_letter_code
_entity_poly.pdbx_strand_id
1 'polypeptide(L)'
;MIVKCISNLSASLSEKAGYPVDYQYESLIIGSMYYVYAIGHFDNYMCYLLKVDHEEPDLSLDPVWFPFEWFKIVDHQIPDSWYFNFIGEKNAQIISTILGYKEIVLNTEHHHGLMEREKYHLDVFNKIHSSIKNKG
;
A
#
# COMPACT_ATOMS: atom_id res chain seq x y z
N MET A 1 -10.73 6.38 -2.14
CA MET A 1 -10.25 5.16 -2.80
C MET A 1 -10.32 3.98 -1.88
N ILE A 2 -11.01 2.93 -2.32
CA ILE A 2 -11.18 1.66 -1.61
C ILE A 2 -10.97 0.53 -2.61
N VAL A 3 -10.31 -0.53 -2.16
CA VAL A 3 -10.08 -1.74 -2.94
C VAL A 3 -10.67 -2.97 -2.23
N LYS A 4 -11.15 -3.93 -3.01
CA LYS A 4 -11.60 -5.24 -2.56
C LYS A 4 -10.50 -6.26 -2.78
N CYS A 5 -10.14 -7.05 -1.78
CA CYS A 5 -9.24 -8.19 -1.95
C CYS A 5 -9.93 -9.28 -2.78
N ILE A 6 -9.28 -9.72 -3.85
CA ILE A 6 -9.77 -10.78 -4.76
C ILE A 6 -8.86 -12.02 -4.74
N SER A 7 -7.65 -11.90 -4.18
CA SER A 7 -6.70 -12.98 -4.02
C SER A 7 -5.69 -12.63 -2.93
N ASN A 8 -5.10 -13.63 -2.31
CA ASN A 8 -3.97 -13.52 -1.39
C ASN A 8 -2.87 -14.55 -1.73
N LEU A 9 -2.91 -15.12 -2.94
CA LEU A 9 -2.01 -16.16 -3.42
C LEU A 9 -1.04 -15.62 -4.46
N SER A 10 0.25 -15.99 -4.37
CA SER A 10 1.26 -15.57 -5.35
C SER A 10 1.02 -16.13 -6.75
N ALA A 11 0.31 -17.27 -6.87
CA ALA A 11 -0.11 -17.83 -8.16
C ALA A 11 -0.99 -16.89 -9.02
N SER A 12 -1.57 -15.85 -8.41
CA SER A 12 -2.35 -14.82 -9.11
C SER A 12 -1.53 -13.59 -9.52
N LEU A 13 -0.25 -13.54 -9.16
CA LEU A 13 0.64 -12.41 -9.40
C LEU A 13 1.48 -12.62 -10.66
N SER A 14 1.87 -11.53 -11.30
CA SER A 14 2.97 -11.55 -12.26
C SER A 14 4.31 -11.77 -11.56
N GLU A 15 5.29 -12.27 -12.31
CA GLU A 15 6.67 -12.48 -11.81
C GLU A 15 7.29 -11.19 -11.23
N LYS A 16 6.87 -10.02 -11.71
CA LYS A 16 7.33 -8.71 -11.25
C LYS A 16 6.98 -8.41 -9.79
N ALA A 17 5.98 -9.09 -9.24
CA ALA A 17 5.59 -8.91 -7.85
C ALA A 17 6.66 -9.42 -6.86
N GLY A 18 7.56 -10.31 -7.31
CA GLY A 18 8.70 -10.77 -6.51
C GLY A 18 8.34 -11.70 -5.34
N TYR A 19 7.13 -12.26 -5.31
CA TYR A 19 6.72 -13.21 -4.28
C TYR A 19 7.21 -14.65 -4.59
N PRO A 20 7.52 -15.46 -3.56
CA PRO A 20 7.82 -16.88 -3.76
C PRO A 20 6.65 -17.62 -4.42
N VAL A 21 6.96 -18.68 -5.15
CA VAL A 21 5.96 -19.62 -5.68
C VAL A 21 5.17 -20.23 -4.52
N ASP A 22 3.86 -20.39 -4.70
CA ASP A 22 2.92 -20.94 -3.72
C ASP A 22 2.83 -20.19 -2.37
N TYR A 23 3.28 -18.94 -2.34
CA TYR A 23 3.14 -18.07 -1.17
C TYR A 23 1.68 -17.62 -0.99
N GLN A 24 1.17 -17.68 0.23
CA GLN A 24 -0.13 -17.14 0.64
C GLN A 24 0.04 -16.09 1.73
N TYR A 25 -0.62 -14.95 1.58
CA TYR A 25 -0.59 -13.85 2.56
C TYR A 25 -1.78 -13.98 3.52
N GLU A 26 -1.57 -14.63 4.67
CA GLU A 26 -2.65 -15.03 5.59
C GLU A 26 -3.48 -13.87 6.16
N SER A 27 -2.86 -12.71 6.37
CA SER A 27 -3.58 -11.52 6.88
C SER A 27 -4.63 -10.97 5.90
N LEU A 28 -4.52 -11.24 4.60
CA LEU A 28 -5.47 -10.74 3.61
C LEU A 28 -6.69 -11.66 3.51
N ILE A 29 -7.87 -11.08 3.77
CA ILE A 29 -9.15 -11.79 3.68
C ILE A 29 -9.78 -11.51 2.31
N ILE A 30 -9.96 -12.55 1.51
CA ILE A 30 -10.64 -12.44 0.21
C ILE A 30 -12.07 -11.95 0.44
N GLY A 31 -12.45 -10.91 -0.31
CA GLY A 31 -13.76 -10.28 -0.19
C GLY A 31 -13.78 -9.02 0.66
N SER A 32 -12.80 -8.83 1.55
CA SER A 32 -12.71 -7.66 2.42
C SER A 32 -12.32 -6.40 1.67
N MET A 33 -12.77 -5.27 2.21
CA MET A 33 -12.52 -3.92 1.68
C MET A 33 -11.42 -3.24 2.47
N TYR A 34 -10.49 -2.61 1.76
CA TYR A 34 -9.35 -1.93 2.35
C TYR A 34 -9.24 -0.50 1.81
N TYR A 35 -8.97 0.44 2.72
CA TYR A 35 -8.58 1.79 2.34
C TYR A 35 -7.16 1.76 1.75
N VAL A 36 -7.00 2.40 0.60
CA VAL A 36 -5.68 2.66 0.02
C VAL A 36 -5.14 3.95 0.64
N TYR A 37 -3.90 3.90 1.14
CA TYR A 37 -3.22 5.07 1.73
C TYR A 37 -2.24 5.72 0.76
N ALA A 38 -1.71 4.92 -0.16
CA ALA A 38 -0.85 5.36 -1.24
C ALA A 38 -0.85 4.34 -2.38
N ILE A 39 -0.54 4.82 -3.59
CA ILE A 39 -0.22 4.03 -4.77
C ILE A 39 1.24 4.31 -5.10
N GLY A 40 2.05 3.26 -5.13
CA GLY A 40 3.44 3.32 -5.54
C GLY A 40 3.62 2.61 -6.87
N HIS A 41 4.27 3.26 -7.82
CA HIS A 41 4.87 2.59 -8.96
C HIS A 41 6.36 2.50 -8.68
N PHE A 42 6.86 1.29 -8.48
CA PHE A 42 8.26 0.99 -8.25
C PHE A 42 8.71 0.03 -9.35
N ASP A 43 9.74 0.38 -10.10
CA ASP A 43 10.25 -0.46 -11.17
C ASP A 43 9.23 -0.91 -12.22
N ASN A 44 8.34 0.02 -12.60
CA ASN A 44 7.19 -0.23 -13.48
C ASN A 44 6.20 -1.28 -12.94
N TYR A 45 6.17 -1.50 -11.63
CA TYR A 45 5.23 -2.36 -10.94
C TYR A 45 4.42 -1.55 -9.92
N MET A 46 3.10 -1.78 -9.88
CA MET A 46 2.20 -0.99 -9.06
C MET A 46 1.86 -1.71 -7.75
N CYS A 47 1.92 -0.99 -6.64
CA CYS A 47 1.56 -1.47 -5.32
C CYS A 47 0.61 -0.50 -4.62
N TYR A 48 -0.23 -1.04 -3.72
CA TYR A 48 -1.06 -0.27 -2.80
C TYR A 48 -0.50 -0.35 -1.38
N LEU A 49 -0.37 0.79 -0.70
CA LEU A 49 -0.09 0.82 0.73
C LEU A 49 -1.40 0.64 1.48
N LEU A 50 -1.55 -0.48 2.19
CA LEU A 50 -2.75 -0.82 2.97
C LEU A 50 -2.38 -1.03 4.44
N LYS A 51 -3.32 -0.72 5.33
CA LYS A 51 -3.31 -1.24 6.70
C LYS A 51 -4.39 -2.32 6.81
N VAL A 52 -3.98 -3.51 7.26
CA VAL A 52 -4.85 -4.67 7.37
C VAL A 52 -5.14 -4.90 8.84
N ASP A 53 -6.38 -4.67 9.25
CA ASP A 53 -6.86 -5.09 10.56
C ASP A 53 -7.53 -6.45 10.40
N HIS A 54 -7.20 -7.38 11.29
CA HIS A 54 -7.66 -8.77 11.24
C HIS A 54 -8.31 -9.14 12.59
N GLU A 55 -9.30 -10.04 12.56
CA GLU A 55 -9.97 -10.50 13.80
C GLU A 55 -9.00 -11.21 14.75
N GLU A 56 -8.09 -12.01 14.18
CA GLU A 56 -6.91 -12.54 14.88
C GLU A 56 -5.84 -11.44 15.00
N PRO A 57 -5.51 -10.96 16.22
CA PRO A 57 -4.61 -9.82 16.41
C PRO A 57 -3.22 -10.03 15.83
N ASP A 58 -2.70 -11.26 15.89
CA ASP A 58 -1.36 -11.60 15.39
C ASP A 58 -1.26 -11.52 13.86
N LEU A 59 -2.40 -11.54 13.15
CA LEU A 59 -2.49 -11.35 11.71
C LEU A 59 -2.81 -9.89 11.33
N SER A 60 -3.05 -9.01 12.30
CA SER A 60 -3.17 -7.58 12.02
C SER A 60 -1.81 -6.99 11.67
N LEU A 61 -1.79 -6.11 10.68
CA LEU A 61 -0.55 -5.55 10.16
C LEU A 61 -0.53 -4.04 10.27
N ASP A 62 0.66 -3.56 10.60
CA ASP A 62 1.10 -2.22 10.25
C ASP A 62 1.10 -2.02 8.72
N PRO A 63 1.11 -0.77 8.23
CA PRO A 63 1.04 -0.49 6.80
C PRO A 63 2.04 -1.31 5.96
N VAL A 64 1.54 -1.99 4.92
CA VAL A 64 2.33 -2.82 4.00
C VAL A 64 1.98 -2.47 2.56
N TRP A 65 3.00 -2.48 1.68
CA TRP A 65 2.82 -2.40 0.24
C TRP A 65 2.41 -3.76 -0.30
N PHE A 66 1.25 -3.81 -0.95
CA PHE A 66 0.72 -5.01 -1.56
C PHE A 66 0.66 -4.91 -3.09
N PRO A 67 0.84 -6.04 -3.79
CA PRO A 67 0.72 -6.10 -5.24
C PRO A 67 -0.69 -5.72 -5.70
N PHE A 68 -0.80 -4.91 -6.75
CA PHE A 68 -2.11 -4.45 -7.21
C PHE A 68 -3.02 -5.57 -7.72
N GLU A 69 -2.45 -6.66 -8.28
CA GLU A 69 -3.21 -7.78 -8.84
C GLU A 69 -4.08 -8.52 -7.79
N TRP A 70 -3.75 -8.41 -6.51
CA TRP A 70 -4.55 -8.99 -5.43
C TRP A 70 -5.86 -8.23 -5.17
N PHE A 71 -6.08 -7.09 -5.83
CA PHE A 71 -7.21 -6.23 -5.52
C PHE A 71 -7.97 -5.75 -6.76
N LYS A 72 -9.27 -5.51 -6.54
CA LYS A 72 -10.15 -4.80 -7.47
C LYS A 72 -10.55 -3.46 -6.86
N ILE A 73 -10.38 -2.36 -7.59
CA ILE A 73 -10.85 -1.05 -7.15
C ILE A 73 -12.38 -1.04 -7.10
N VAL A 74 -12.94 -0.57 -5.98
CA VAL A 74 -14.40 -0.44 -5.80
C VAL A 74 -14.83 1.01 -5.65
N ASP A 75 -14.00 1.84 -5.02
CA ASP A 75 -14.12 3.29 -5.04
C ASP A 75 -12.90 3.87 -5.76
N HIS A 76 -13.16 4.50 -6.91
CA HIS A 76 -12.16 5.01 -7.83
C HIS A 76 -11.76 6.47 -7.53
N GLN A 77 -12.38 7.11 -6.54
CA GLN A 77 -12.05 8.49 -6.19
C GLN A 77 -10.68 8.57 -5.53
N ILE A 78 -9.77 9.32 -6.15
CA ILE A 78 -8.52 9.75 -5.54
C ILE A 78 -8.86 10.78 -4.44
N PRO A 79 -8.41 10.59 -3.20
CA PRO A 79 -8.64 11.58 -2.14
C PRO A 79 -8.01 12.94 -2.46
N ASP A 80 -8.76 14.02 -2.26
CA ASP A 80 -8.31 15.40 -2.53
C ASP A 80 -7.07 15.81 -1.73
N SER A 81 -6.80 15.11 -0.62
CA SER A 81 -5.62 15.33 0.22
C SER A 81 -4.36 14.64 -0.29
N TRP A 82 -4.42 13.94 -1.43
CA TRP A 82 -3.27 13.24 -1.98
C TRP A 82 -2.32 14.17 -2.73
N TYR A 83 -1.04 13.89 -2.57
CA TYR A 83 0.09 14.52 -3.24
C TYR A 83 0.65 13.53 -4.25
N PHE A 84 1.38 14.04 -5.25
CA PHE A 84 2.05 13.26 -6.28
C PHE A 84 3.54 13.60 -6.33
N ASN A 85 4.40 12.61 -6.54
CA ASN A 85 5.82 12.82 -6.79
C ASN A 85 6.41 11.79 -7.75
N PHE A 86 7.45 12.18 -8.48
CA PHE A 86 8.29 11.31 -9.29
C PHE A 86 9.52 10.92 -8.47
N ILE A 87 9.73 9.62 -8.26
CA ILE A 87 10.80 9.07 -7.40
C ILE A 87 11.90 8.37 -8.20
N GLY A 88 11.81 8.37 -9.54
CA GLY A 88 12.84 7.83 -10.42
C GLY A 88 13.99 8.81 -10.69
N GLU A 89 15.09 8.29 -11.23
CA GLU A 89 16.21 9.12 -11.70
C GLU A 89 15.90 9.78 -13.05
N LYS A 90 16.47 10.97 -13.30
CA LYS A 90 16.24 11.78 -14.51
C LYS A 90 16.45 11.04 -15.84
N ASN A 91 17.29 10.01 -15.86
CA ASN A 91 17.62 9.22 -17.06
C ASN A 91 17.25 7.73 -16.92
N ALA A 92 16.51 7.35 -15.88
CA ALA A 92 16.05 5.98 -15.74
C ALA A 92 15.05 5.66 -16.88
N GLN A 93 15.20 4.50 -17.51
CA GLN A 93 14.17 3.96 -18.42
C GLN A 93 12.94 3.44 -17.66
N ILE A 94 12.98 3.53 -16.34
CA ILE A 94 12.02 2.98 -15.42
C ILE A 94 11.27 4.15 -14.79
N ILE A 95 9.94 4.11 -14.88
CA ILE A 95 9.08 5.12 -14.27
C ILE A 95 8.75 4.64 -12.86
N SER A 96 9.18 5.44 -11.88
CA SER A 96 8.78 5.26 -10.49
C SER A 96 8.10 6.52 -9.99
N THR A 97 6.87 6.37 -9.47
CA THR A 97 6.02 7.46 -9.01
C THR A 97 5.33 7.06 -7.72
N ILE A 98 4.93 8.05 -6.93
CA ILE A 98 4.14 7.81 -5.74
C ILE A 98 3.02 8.84 -5.62
N LEU A 99 1.84 8.34 -5.28
CA LEU A 99 0.63 9.12 -5.05
C LEU A 99 0.07 8.71 -3.68
N GLY A 100 -0.23 9.65 -2.80
CA GLY A 100 -0.67 9.31 -1.44
C GLY A 100 -0.72 10.52 -0.51
N TYR A 101 -0.79 10.30 0.80
CA TYR A 101 -0.73 11.41 1.77
C TYR A 101 0.61 12.17 1.72
N LYS A 102 0.62 13.39 2.24
CA LYS A 102 1.74 14.32 2.11
C LYS A 102 3.08 13.71 2.54
N GLU A 103 3.11 13.10 3.71
CA GLU A 103 4.33 12.59 4.32
C GLU A 103 4.92 11.41 3.53
N ILE A 104 4.10 10.49 2.99
CA ILE A 104 4.63 9.37 2.19
C ILE A 104 5.20 9.83 0.85
N VAL A 105 4.66 10.90 0.28
CA VAL A 105 5.04 11.40 -1.05
C VAL A 105 6.22 12.36 -1.02
N LEU A 106 6.29 13.23 0.00
CA LEU A 106 7.27 14.31 0.07
C LEU A 106 8.43 14.05 1.04
N ASN A 107 8.38 12.96 1.82
CA ASN A 107 9.46 12.57 2.73
C ASN A 107 9.93 11.14 2.46
N THR A 108 11.09 11.01 1.82
CA THR A 108 11.71 9.72 1.52
C THR A 108 12.10 8.92 2.77
N GLU A 109 12.48 9.59 3.86
CA GLU A 109 12.76 8.91 5.14
C GLU A 109 11.50 8.27 5.70
N HIS A 110 10.33 8.91 5.52
CA HIS A 110 9.08 8.32 5.98
C HIS A 110 8.71 7.05 5.23
N HIS A 111 8.89 7.04 3.91
CA HIS A 111 8.73 5.83 3.11
C HIS A 111 9.64 4.70 3.61
N HIS A 112 10.93 4.98 3.79
CA HIS A 112 11.90 3.99 4.27
C HIS A 112 11.57 3.50 5.68
N GLY A 113 11.30 4.40 6.62
CA GLY A 113 11.00 4.03 7.99
C GLY A 113 9.71 3.23 8.16
N LEU A 114 8.73 3.35 7.26
CA LEU A 114 7.58 2.43 7.24
C LEU A 114 7.98 1.02 6.81
N MET A 115 8.87 0.90 5.80
CA MET A 115 9.39 -0.40 5.38
C MET A 115 10.19 -1.08 6.49
N GLU A 116 11.02 -0.30 7.19
CA GLU A 116 11.85 -0.76 8.31
C GLU A 116 11.10 -0.88 9.65
N ARG A 117 9.77 -0.64 9.66
CA ARG A 117 8.90 -0.72 10.85
C ARG A 117 9.36 0.17 12.00
N GLU A 118 9.92 1.34 11.68
CA GLU A 118 10.38 2.29 12.67
C GLU A 118 9.22 2.97 13.39
N LYS A 119 9.28 2.96 14.72
CA LYS A 119 8.19 3.42 15.58
C LYS A 119 7.67 4.83 15.23
N TYR A 120 8.57 5.79 15.03
CA TYR A 120 8.18 7.17 14.73
C TYR A 120 7.31 7.25 13.46
N HIS A 121 7.68 6.52 12.42
CA HIS A 121 6.98 6.53 11.14
C HIS A 121 5.65 5.77 11.24
N LEU A 122 5.60 4.65 11.97
CA LEU A 122 4.35 3.96 12.27
C LEU A 122 3.38 4.86 13.07
N ASP A 123 3.86 5.63 14.04
CA ASP A 123 3.04 6.56 14.82
C ASP A 123 2.47 7.70 13.95
N VAL A 124 3.25 8.21 12.98
CA VAL A 124 2.77 9.18 11.98
C VAL A 124 1.66 8.57 11.12
N PHE A 125 1.87 7.37 10.58
CA PHE A 125 0.86 6.67 9.78
C PHE A 125 -0.43 6.45 10.56
N ASN A 126 -0.33 6.01 11.83
CA ASN A 126 -1.50 5.72 12.65
C ASN A 126 -2.38 6.95 12.88
N LYS A 127 -1.81 8.15 13.00
CA LYS A 127 -2.59 9.40 13.07
C LYS A 127 -3.39 9.65 11.80
N ILE A 128 -2.81 9.36 10.64
CA ILE A 128 -3.46 9.49 9.33
C ILE A 128 -4.58 8.45 9.19
N HIS A 129 -4.30 7.20 9.58
CA HIS A 129 -5.27 6.11 9.60
C HIS A 129 -6.52 6.45 10.41
N SER A 130 -6.35 6.95 11.65
CA SER A 130 -7.48 7.37 12.48
C SER A 130 -8.28 8.53 11.86
N SER A 131 -7.61 9.49 11.22
CA SER A 131 -8.28 10.61 10.55
C SER A 131 -9.16 10.16 9.38
N ILE A 132 -8.72 9.15 8.63
CA ILE A 132 -9.50 8.58 7.51
C ILE A 132 -10.68 7.77 8.03
N LYS A 133 -10.47 6.91 9.04
CA LYS A 133 -11.55 6.11 9.64
C LYS A 133 -12.64 6.96 10.29
N ASN A 134 -12.31 8.12 10.83
CA ASN A 134 -13.29 9.01 11.47
C ASN A 134 -14.15 9.82 10.48
N LYS A 135 -13.85 9.76 9.17
CA LYS A 135 -14.58 10.49 8.12
C LYS A 135 -15.56 9.61 7.31
N GLY A 136 -15.44 8.29 7.41
CA GLY A 136 -16.34 7.31 6.77
C GLY A 136 -17.35 6.76 7.74
#